data_AF-A0A1Q1FFX3-F1
#
_entry.id   AF-A0A1Q1FFX3-F1
#
_cell.length_a   1.000
_cell.length_b   1.000
_cell.length_c   1.000
_cell.angle_alpha   90.00
_cell.angle_beta   90.00
_cell.angle_gamma   90.00
#
_symmetry.space_group_name_H-M   'P 1'
#
loop_
_entity.id
_entity.type
_entity.pdbx_description
1 polymer ?
#
loop_
_entity_poly.entity_id
_entity_poly.type
_entity_poly.pdbx_seq_one_letter_code
_entity_poly.pdbx_strand_id
1 'polypeptide(L)'
;MTTRPRLADDVNWTAGVAALGLFAVLAAVFLGSSFGSAAGFPDASITAGIGYAMFDLASQTALETEEFLVSFIVIAIALDAALDVAVMLAKRDDESAGVLTDGGHTTERGER
;
A
#
# COMPACT_ATOMS: atom_id res chain seq x y z
N MET A 1 35.16 -21.58 4.17
CA MET A 1 35.42 -21.79 5.60
C MET A 1 34.29 -21.15 6.37
N THR A 2 33.41 -21.92 6.99
CA THR A 2 32.31 -21.39 7.80
C THR A 2 32.68 -21.57 9.27
N THR A 3 32.74 -20.45 10.00
CA THR A 3 33.08 -20.44 11.42
C THR A 3 31.99 -21.15 12.21
N ARG A 4 32.36 -21.95 13.22
CA ARG A 4 31.39 -22.61 14.11
C ARG A 4 30.48 -21.58 14.79
N PRO A 5 29.16 -21.80 14.85
CA PRO A 5 28.27 -20.96 15.63
C PRO A 5 28.68 -21.02 17.11
N ARG A 6 28.86 -19.84 17.71
CA ARG A 6 29.17 -19.66 19.13
C ARG A 6 27.92 -19.14 19.81
N LEU A 7 27.62 -19.62 21.01
CA LEU A 7 26.54 -19.05 21.81
C LEU A 7 26.88 -17.59 22.14
N ALA A 8 25.86 -16.73 22.12
CA ALA A 8 25.99 -15.34 22.53
C ALA A 8 26.10 -15.30 24.06
N ASP A 9 27.33 -15.16 24.55
CA ASP A 9 27.65 -15.17 25.99
C ASP A 9 27.37 -13.81 26.67
N ASP A 10 27.06 -12.77 25.89
CA ASP A 10 26.81 -11.38 26.31
C ASP A 10 25.31 -11.10 26.57
N VAL A 11 24.68 -11.90 27.43
CA VAL A 11 23.25 -11.78 27.73
C VAL A 11 22.92 -10.45 28.42
N ASN A 12 22.06 -9.65 27.78
CA ASN A 12 21.49 -8.44 28.35
C ASN A 12 20.28 -8.75 29.26
N TRP A 13 20.57 -8.96 30.55
CA TRP A 13 19.58 -9.28 31.57
C TRP A 13 18.53 -8.18 31.80
N THR A 14 18.89 -6.90 31.61
CA THR A 14 17.95 -5.80 31.85
C THR A 14 16.85 -5.80 30.78
N ALA A 15 17.21 -6.07 29.53
CA ALA A 15 16.25 -6.25 28.45
C ALA A 15 15.32 -7.46 28.69
N GLY A 16 15.87 -8.57 29.20
CA GLY A 16 15.08 -9.76 29.55
C GLY A 16 14.05 -9.50 30.64
N VAL A 17 14.45 -8.81 31.71
CA VAL A 17 13.53 -8.42 32.80
C VAL A 17 12.48 -7.41 32.30
N ALA A 18 12.88 -6.43 31.47
CA ALA A 18 11.94 -5.49 30.87
C ALA A 18 10.89 -6.20 29.99
N ALA A 19 11.32 -7.19 29.20
CA ALA A 19 10.42 -7.99 28.38
C ALA A 19 9.42 -8.80 29.22
N LEU A 20 9.87 -9.43 30.32
CA LEU A 20 8.98 -10.13 31.25
C LEU A 20 7.98 -9.17 31.92
N GLY A 21 8.43 -7.97 32.28
CA GLY A 21 7.56 -6.91 32.80
C GLY A 21 6.48 -6.52 31.79
N LEU A 22 6.86 -6.24 30.54
CA LEU A 22 5.93 -5.92 29.46
C LEU A 22 4.94 -7.07 29.21
N PHE A 23 5.42 -8.31 29.21
CA PHE A 23 4.59 -9.50 29.05
C PHE A 23 3.55 -9.60 30.17
N ALA A 24 3.94 -9.39 31.43
CA ALA A 24 3.03 -9.43 32.56
C ALA A 24 1.95 -8.33 32.46
N VAL A 25 2.31 -7.13 32.00
CA VAL A 25 1.35 -6.05 31.75
C VAL A 25 0.35 -6.44 30.66
N LEU A 26 0.81 -6.95 29.53
CA LEU A 26 -0.06 -7.40 28.44
C LEU A 26 -0.97 -8.56 28.88
N ALA A 27 -0.44 -9.53 29.63
CA ALA A 27 -1.21 -10.64 30.17
C ALA A 27 -2.30 -10.14 31.12
N ALA A 28 -1.99 -9.19 32.00
CA ALA A 28 -2.97 -8.57 32.90
C ALA A 28 -4.06 -7.82 32.13
N VAL A 29 -3.69 -7.05 31.09
CA VAL A 29 -4.66 -6.35 30.23
C VAL A 29 -5.56 -7.34 29.50
N PHE A 30 -5.02 -8.37 28.87
CA PHE A 30 -5.81 -9.33 28.10
C PHE A 30 -6.74 -10.19 28.96
N LEU A 31 -6.28 -10.65 30.12
CA LEU A 31 -7.13 -11.41 31.05
C LEU A 31 -8.15 -10.52 31.75
N GLY A 32 -7.82 -9.25 31.99
CA GLY A 32 -8.71 -8.28 32.62
C GLY A 32 -9.69 -7.61 31.66
N SER A 33 -9.41 -7.63 30.35
CA SER A 33 -10.29 -7.05 29.34
C SER A 33 -11.47 -7.97 29.04
N SER A 34 -12.68 -7.42 29.06
CA SER A 34 -13.87 -8.06 28.53
C SER A 34 -14.37 -7.26 27.34
N PHE A 35 -14.67 -7.95 26.24
CA PHE A 35 -15.47 -7.35 25.17
C PHE A 35 -16.94 -7.39 25.59
N GLY A 36 -17.66 -6.28 25.41
CA GLY A 36 -19.11 -6.25 25.60
C GLY A 36 -19.84 -7.08 24.53
N SER A 37 -21.16 -6.95 24.46
CA SER A 37 -21.91 -7.49 23.33
C SER A 37 -21.36 -6.93 22.01
N ALA A 38 -21.26 -7.78 20.99
CA ALA A 38 -20.87 -7.34 19.65
C ALA A 38 -21.87 -6.27 19.16
N ALA A 39 -21.42 -5.02 19.16
CA ALA A 39 -22.15 -3.89 18.63
C ALA A 39 -21.66 -3.67 17.20
N GLY A 40 -22.55 -3.85 16.22
CA GLY A 40 -22.31 -3.39 14.86
C GLY A 40 -22.56 -1.88 14.74
N PHE A 41 -22.85 -1.42 13.52
CA PHE A 41 -23.27 -0.06 13.24
C PHE A 41 -24.76 -0.03 12.85
N PRO A 42 -25.68 -0.21 13.82
CA PRO A 42 -27.11 -0.32 13.52
C PRO A 42 -27.69 0.97 12.92
N ASP A 43 -27.18 2.13 13.35
CA ASP A 43 -27.71 3.44 12.99
C ASP A 43 -26.77 4.26 12.08
N ALA A 44 -25.68 3.64 11.57
CA ALA A 44 -24.68 4.33 10.75
C ALA A 44 -24.28 3.51 9.51
N SER A 45 -24.30 4.16 8.35
CA SER A 45 -23.81 3.56 7.11
C SER A 45 -22.29 3.73 7.01
N ILE A 46 -21.56 2.60 7.03
CA ILE A 46 -20.10 2.60 6.86
C ILE A 46 -19.71 3.16 5.49
N THR A 47 -20.43 2.79 4.44
CA THR A 47 -20.17 3.30 3.08
C THR A 47 -20.35 4.81 3.01
N ALA A 48 -21.39 5.35 3.66
CA ALA A 48 -21.59 6.80 3.71
C ALA A 48 -20.51 7.48 4.55
N GLY A 49 -20.14 6.90 5.71
CA GLY A 49 -19.06 7.39 6.56
C GLY A 49 -17.72 7.49 5.85
N ILE A 50 -17.36 6.47 5.06
CA ILE A 50 -16.15 6.50 4.21
C ILE A 50 -16.23 7.64 3.21
N GLY A 51 -17.38 7.81 2.53
CA GLY A 51 -17.59 8.91 1.60
C GLY A 51 -17.43 10.28 2.28
N TYR A 52 -18.01 10.45 3.47
CA TYR A 52 -17.89 11.69 4.25
C TYR A 52 -16.44 11.97 4.67
N ALA A 53 -15.72 10.96 5.14
CA ALA A 53 -14.30 11.06 5.50
C ALA A 53 -13.41 11.47 4.30
N MET A 54 -13.72 10.96 3.10
CA MET A 54 -12.98 11.29 1.88
C MET A 54 -13.15 12.75 1.42
N PHE A 55 -14.25 13.40 1.80
CA PHE A 55 -14.61 14.74 1.33
C PHE A 55 -14.63 15.80 2.44
N ASP A 56 -13.98 15.55 3.57
CA ASP A 56 -13.90 16.51 4.69
C ASP A 56 -15.27 16.82 5.33
N LEU A 57 -16.13 15.80 5.40
CA LEU A 57 -17.51 15.89 5.90
C LEU A 57 -17.72 14.99 7.13
N ALA A 58 -16.68 14.75 7.92
CA ALA A 58 -16.73 13.83 9.07
C ALA A 58 -17.86 14.16 10.07
N SER A 59 -18.29 15.42 10.16
CA SER A 59 -19.44 15.85 10.98
C SER A 59 -20.79 15.26 10.55
N GLN A 60 -20.89 14.69 9.35
CA GLN A 60 -22.14 14.16 8.78
C GLN A 60 -22.38 12.69 9.12
N THR A 61 -21.47 12.07 9.87
CA THR A 61 -21.59 10.68 10.34
C THR A 61 -21.47 10.61 11.85
N ALA A 62 -22.16 9.64 12.46
CA ALA A 62 -22.00 9.31 13.87
C ALA A 62 -20.76 8.43 14.14
N LEU A 63 -20.02 8.08 13.09
CA LEU A 63 -18.78 7.31 13.17
C LEU A 63 -17.61 8.24 13.48
N GLU A 64 -16.74 7.84 14.38
CA GLU A 64 -15.46 8.52 14.56
C GLU A 64 -14.53 8.15 13.39
N THR A 65 -14.30 9.11 12.50
CA THR A 65 -13.44 8.94 11.33
C THR A 65 -12.51 10.12 11.17
N GLU A 66 -11.30 9.86 10.66
CA GLU A 66 -10.33 10.88 10.26
C GLU A 66 -10.66 11.43 8.86
N GLU A 67 -10.20 12.64 8.56
CA GLU A 67 -10.39 13.30 7.27
C GLU A 67 -9.30 12.88 6.26
N PHE A 68 -9.70 12.52 5.05
CA PHE A 68 -8.82 11.98 4.00
C PHE A 68 -8.84 12.77 2.69
N LEU A 69 -9.31 14.03 2.70
CA LEU A 69 -9.46 14.84 1.50
C LEU A 69 -8.15 15.00 0.72
N VAL A 70 -7.04 15.24 1.42
CA VAL A 70 -5.72 15.38 0.78
C VAL A 70 -5.32 14.10 0.06
N SER A 71 -5.45 12.95 0.73
CA SER A 71 -5.15 11.64 0.15
C SER A 71 -6.01 11.35 -1.08
N PHE A 72 -7.31 11.68 -1.02
CA PHE A 72 -8.23 11.54 -2.15
C PHE A 72 -7.75 12.35 -3.37
N ILE A 73 -7.37 13.61 -3.18
CA ILE A 73 -6.86 14.48 -4.24
C ILE A 73 -5.54 13.95 -4.80
N VAL A 74 -4.62 13.51 -3.94
CA VAL A 74 -3.33 12.95 -4.38
C VAL A 74 -3.53 11.70 -5.24
N ILE A 75 -4.46 10.82 -4.86
CA ILE A 75 -4.82 9.65 -5.66
C ILE A 75 -5.37 10.08 -7.02
N ALA A 76 -6.24 11.09 -7.07
CA ALA A 76 -6.79 11.58 -8.33
C ALA A 76 -5.68 12.07 -9.28
N ILE A 77 -4.74 12.87 -8.77
CA ILE A 77 -3.58 13.35 -9.54
C ILE A 77 -2.69 12.18 -10.00
N ALA A 78 -2.42 11.23 -9.11
CA ALA A 78 -1.60 10.07 -9.42
C ALA A 78 -2.23 9.20 -10.51
N LEU A 79 -3.55 8.99 -10.46
CA LEU A 79 -4.29 8.23 -11.45
C LEU A 79 -4.32 8.93 -12.81
N ASP A 80 -4.47 10.26 -12.83
CA ASP A 80 -4.43 11.08 -14.05
C ASP A 80 -3.06 10.96 -14.74
N ALA A 81 -1.98 11.19 -13.99
CA ALA A 81 -0.62 11.04 -14.51
C ALA A 81 -0.31 9.60 -14.95
N ALA A 82 -0.79 8.59 -14.21
CA ALA A 82 -0.62 7.20 -14.58
C ALA A 82 -1.34 6.85 -15.88
N LEU A 83 -2.55 7.40 -16.09
CA LEU A 83 -3.31 7.24 -17.32
C LEU A 83 -2.58 7.89 -18.50
N ASP A 84 -2.11 9.13 -18.34
CA ASP A 84 -1.33 9.83 -19.37
C ASP A 84 -0.07 9.06 -19.75
N VAL A 85 0.67 8.56 -18.77
CA VAL A 85 1.88 7.74 -18.99
C VAL A 85 1.52 6.43 -19.67
N ALA A 86 0.45 5.76 -19.26
CA ALA A 86 0.00 4.52 -19.89
C ALA A 86 -0.34 4.74 -21.37
N VAL A 87 -1.02 5.85 -21.70
CA VAL A 87 -1.34 6.23 -23.08
C VAL A 87 -0.08 6.60 -23.86
N MET A 88 0.83 7.39 -23.28
CA MET A 88 2.11 7.75 -23.90
C MET A 88 2.93 6.51 -24.26
N LEU A 89 3.05 5.56 -23.32
CA LEU A 89 3.78 4.31 -23.52
C LEU A 89 3.10 3.35 -24.51
N ALA A 90 1.77 3.38 -24.59
CA ALA A 90 1.02 2.56 -25.52
C ALA A 90 1.15 3.03 -26.97
N LYS A 91 1.39 4.33 -27.19
CA LYS A 91 1.62 4.88 -28.52
C LYS A 91 2.96 4.38 -29.08
N ARG A 92 2.92 3.87 -30.30
CA ARG A 92 4.10 3.51 -31.09
C ARG A 92 4.31 4.59 -32.12
N ASP A 93 5.56 4.98 -32.34
CA ASP A 93 5.89 5.95 -33.37
C ASP A 93 5.98 5.24 -34.73
N ASP A 94 5.06 5.60 -35.63
CA ASP A 94 5.01 5.06 -37.00
C ASP A 94 6.14 5.60 -37.91
N GLU A 95 6.98 6.53 -37.41
CA GLU A 95 8.12 7.08 -38.15
C GLU A 95 9.20 6.02 -38.45
N SER A 96 9.14 4.86 -37.78
CA SER A 96 9.98 3.69 -38.05
C SER A 96 9.37 2.68 -39.02
N ALA A 97 8.22 2.96 -39.65
CA ALA A 97 7.57 2.05 -40.60
C ALA A 97 8.43 1.70 -41.85
N GLY A 98 9.58 2.35 -42.03
CA GLY A 98 10.58 2.03 -43.06
C GLY A 98 11.78 1.22 -42.58
N VAL A 99 12.02 1.08 -41.26
CA VAL A 99 13.09 0.22 -40.73
C VAL A 99 12.44 -1.04 -40.18
N LEU A 100 11.93 -1.84 -41.11
CA LEU A 100 11.80 -3.27 -40.88
C LEU A 100 13.22 -3.77 -40.58
N THR A 101 13.47 -4.11 -39.32
CA THR A 101 14.51 -5.07 -38.95
C THR A 101 14.07 -6.45 -39.45
N ASP A 102 13.92 -6.61 -40.77
CA ASP A 102 14.25 -7.90 -41.39
C ASP A 102 15.75 -8.07 -41.14
N GLY A 103 16.20 -9.28 -40.78
CA GLY A 103 17.56 -9.53 -40.31
C GLY A 103 18.69 -9.31 -41.34
N GLY A 104 18.85 -8.10 -41.87
CA GLY A 104 19.98 -7.68 -42.67
C GLY A 104 19.90 -8.05 -44.15
N HIS A 105 18.71 -8.09 -44.76
CA HIS A 105 18.59 -8.29 -46.21
C HIS A 105 17.89 -7.13 -46.91
N THR A 106 18.69 -6.16 -47.35
CA THR A 106 18.27 -5.22 -48.40
C THR A 106 17.97 -5.99 -49.68
N THR A 107 16.72 -6.32 -49.93
CA THR A 107 16.28 -6.71 -51.28
C THR A 107 16.16 -5.46 -52.13
N GLU A 108 17.27 -5.04 -52.72
CA GLU A 108 17.21 -4.31 -53.99
C GLU A 108 16.71 -5.30 -55.05
N ARG A 109 15.38 -5.35 -55.23
CA ARG A 109 14.81 -6.04 -56.39
C ARG A 109 14.89 -5.11 -57.59
N GLY A 110 16.03 -5.20 -58.25
CA GLY A 110 16.33 -4.56 -59.52
C GLY A 110 15.29 -4.87 -60.60
N GLU A 111 15.17 -3.85 -61.44
CA GLU A 111 14.50 -3.75 -62.74
C GLU A 111 14.52 -5.05 -63.56
N ARG A 112 13.34 -5.43 -64.07
CA ARG A 112 13.12 -5.97 -65.42
C ARG A 112 11.74 -5.57 -65.90
#